data_AF-A0A9Q3SXH3-F1
#
_entry.id   AF-A0A9Q3SXH3-F1
#
_cell.length_a   1.000
_cell.length_b   1.000
_cell.length_c   1.000
_cell.angle_alpha   90.00
_cell.angle_beta   90.00
_cell.angle_gamma   90.00
#
_symmetry.space_group_name_H-M   'P 1'
#
loop_
_entity.id
_entity.type
_entity.pdbx_description
1 polymer ?
#
loop_
_entity_poly.entity_id
_entity_poly.type
_entity_poly.pdbx_seq_one_letter_code
_entity_poly.pdbx_strand_id
1 'polypeptide(L)' 'MSLSIYGARLLDITGLQKELGGPSRDLVREMTLEPNFPIRKIRSKEFYPEWLVAKWIEDTTKPRKY' A
#
# COMPACT_ATOMS: atom_id res chain seq x y z
N MET A 1 -1.75 -6.51 10.20
CA MET A 1 -1.38 -7.93 10.08
C MET A 1 -0.58 -8.11 8.80
N SER A 2 0.58 -8.77 8.87
CA SER A 2 1.46 -8.99 7.70
C SER A 2 1.40 -10.45 7.25
N LEU A 3 1.46 -10.66 5.93
CA LEU A 3 1.63 -11.96 5.30
C LEU A 3 2.90 -11.89 4.44
N SER A 4 3.74 -12.92 4.51
CA SER A 4 4.91 -13.03 3.64
C SER A 4 4.69 -14.15 2.64
N ILE A 5 4.68 -13.82 1.34
CA ILE A 5 4.49 -14.81 0.26
C ILE A 5 5.60 -14.62 -0.77
N TYR A 6 6.38 -15.67 -1.06
CA TYR A 6 7.50 -15.64 -2.03
C TYR A 6 8.49 -14.47 -1.78
N GLY A 7 8.77 -14.13 -0.53
CA GLY A 7 9.66 -13.02 -0.17
C GLY A 7 9.02 -11.62 -0.25
N ALA A 8 7.79 -11.50 -0.73
CA ALA A 8 7.04 -10.24 -0.69
C ALA A 8 6.25 -10.13 0.61
N ARG A 9 6.44 -9.01 1.33
CA ARG A 9 5.61 -8.64 2.48
C ARG A 9 4.33 -8.00 1.98
N LEU A 10 3.20 -8.57 2.36
CA LEU A 10 1.87 -8.09 2.08
C LEU A 10 1.27 -7.58 3.39
N LEU A 11 0.78 -6.35 3.37
CA LEU A 11 0.23 -5.68 4.53
C LEU A 11 -1.26 -5.43 4.31
N ASP A 12 -2.06 -5.66 5.35
CA ASP A 12 -3.41 -5.12 5.38
C ASP A 12 -3.37 -3.58 5.51
N ILE A 13 -4.50 -2.92 5.24
CA ILE A 13 -4.64 -1.46 5.36
C ILE A 13 -4.15 -0.95 6.72
N THR A 14 -4.47 -1.66 7.80
CA THR A 14 -4.05 -1.30 9.16
C THR A 14 -2.52 -1.42 9.34
N GLY A 15 -1.89 -2.44 8.77
CA GLY A 15 -0.44 -2.62 8.76
C GLY A 15 0.26 -1.53 7.96
N LEU A 16 -0.27 -1.18 6.80
CA LEU A 16 0.23 -0.07 5.98
C LEU A 16 0.17 1.26 6.75
N GLN A 17 -0.96 1.57 7.38
CA GLN A 17 -1.12 2.79 8.18
C GLN A 17 -0.09 2.89 9.32
N LYS A 18 0.29 1.75 9.92
CA LYS A 18 1.26 1.71 11.01
C LYS A 18 2.71 1.86 10.51
N GLU A 19 3.08 1.19 9.43
CA GLU A 19 4.44 1.21 8.87
C GLU A 19 4.77 2.57 8.23
N LEU A 20 3.77 3.24 7.66
CA LEU A 20 3.95 4.54 7.01
C LEU A 20 4.07 5.72 7.98
N GLY A 21 3.95 5.50 9.30
CA GLY A 21 4.26 6.54 10.29
C GLY A 21 3.29 7.72 10.34
N GLY A 22 2.03 7.54 9.93
CA GLY A 22 0.96 8.52 10.19
C GLY A 22 0.41 9.34 9.00
N PRO A 23 1.14 9.69 7.92
CA PRO A 23 0.52 10.28 6.73
C PRO A 23 0.21 9.18 5.69
N SER A 24 -0.96 9.10 5.07
CA SER A 24 -2.28 9.65 5.36
C SER A 24 -3.25 8.52 5.05
N ARG A 25 -4.29 8.34 5.87
CA ARG A 25 -5.45 7.51 5.50
C ARG A 25 -5.93 7.85 4.07
N ASP A 26 -5.74 9.10 3.65
CA ASP A 26 -5.96 9.60 2.30
C ASP A 26 -5.03 9.00 1.24
N LEU A 27 -3.72 8.83 1.48
CA LEU A 27 -2.80 8.17 0.53
C LEU A 27 -3.18 6.70 0.32
N VAL A 28 -3.45 5.99 1.41
CA VAL A 28 -3.92 4.60 1.31
C VAL A 28 -5.27 4.56 0.59
N ARG A 29 -6.15 5.54 0.83
CA ARG A 29 -7.44 5.64 0.15
C ARG A 29 -7.28 5.94 -1.34
N GLU A 30 -6.43 6.88 -1.72
CA GLU A 30 -6.09 7.21 -3.11
C GLU A 30 -5.54 5.98 -3.85
N MET A 31 -4.63 5.25 -3.20
CA MET A 31 -4.12 3.99 -3.71
C MET A 31 -5.22 2.93 -3.87
N THR A 32 -6.16 2.81 -2.91
CA THR A 32 -7.31 1.89 -3.07
C THR A 32 -8.33 2.32 -4.12
N LEU A 33 -8.32 3.60 -4.51
CA LEU A 33 -9.18 4.12 -5.58
C LEU A 33 -8.55 3.88 -6.96
N GLU A 34 -7.27 3.49 -7.04
CA GLU A 34 -6.66 3.09 -8.31
C GLU A 34 -7.25 1.75 -8.79
N PRO A 35 -7.94 1.74 -9.95
CA PRO A 35 -8.69 0.57 -10.40
C PRO A 35 -7.82 -0.65 -10.73
N ASN A 36 -6.52 -0.46 -10.94
CA ASN A 36 -5.56 -1.51 -11.32
C ASN A 36 -4.47 -1.74 -10.28
N PHE A 37 -4.64 -1.25 -9.04
CA PHE A 37 -3.64 -1.51 -8.02
C PHE A 37 -3.59 -3.01 -7.68
N PRO A 38 -2.41 -3.62 -7.61
CA PRO A 38 -2.29 -5.05 -7.35
C PRO A 38 -2.64 -5.37 -5.89
N ILE A 39 -3.82 -5.95 -5.70
CA ILE A 39 -4.37 -6.34 -4.39
C ILE A 39 -4.51 -7.86 -4.33
N ARG A 40 -4.16 -8.46 -3.20
CA ARG A 40 -4.46 -9.87 -2.90
C ARG A 40 -5.58 -9.97 -1.88
N LYS A 41 -6.69 -10.61 -2.27
CA LYS A 41 -7.81 -10.92 -1.36
C LYS A 41 -7.63 -12.30 -0.75
N ILE A 42 -7.53 -12.37 0.57
CA ILE A 42 -7.40 -13.63 1.34
C ILE A 42 -8.44 -13.61 2.44
N ARG A 43 -9.35 -14.59 2.44
CA ARG A 43 -10.42 -14.74 3.47
C ARG A 43 -11.17 -13.42 3.73
N SER A 44 -11.62 -12.76 2.66
CA SER A 44 -12.33 -11.47 2.69
C SER A 44 -11.54 -10.27 3.20
N LYS A 45 -10.22 -10.41 3.41
CA LYS A 45 -9.31 -9.30 3.72
C LYS A 45 -8.45 -8.96 2.52
N GLU A 46 -8.21 -7.68 2.32
CA GLU A 46 -7.33 -7.15 1.28
C GLU A 46 -5.92 -6.95 1.82
N PHE A 47 -4.95 -7.45 1.07
CA PHE A 47 -3.55 -7.35 1.35
C PHE A 47 -2.84 -6.68 0.18
N TYR A 48 -2.00 -5.73 0.52
CA TYR A 48 -1.31 -4.85 -0.40
C TYR A 48 0.20 -5.13 -0.32
N PRO A 49 0.90 -5.32 -1.45
CA PRO A 49 2.34 -5.50 -1.43
C PRO A 49 3.07 -4.26 -0.91
N GLU A 50 3.81 -4.40 0.18
CA GLU A 50 4.51 -3.29 0.85
C GLU A 50 5.43 -2.52 -0.10
N TRP A 51 6.26 -3.24 -0.87
CA TRP A 51 7.21 -2.63 -1.81
C TRP A 51 6.51 -1.79 -2.90
N LEU A 52 5.32 -2.19 -3.32
CA LEU A 52 4.57 -1.50 -4.37
C LEU A 52 3.85 -0.28 -3.80
N VAL A 53 3.37 -0.37 -2.56
CA VAL A 53 2.83 0.77 -1.82
C VAL A 53 3.94 1.80 -1.56
N ALA A 54 5.11 1.37 -1.12
CA ALA A 54 6.27 2.24 -0.91
C ALA A 54 6.67 2.96 -2.21
N LYS A 55 6.76 2.23 -3.31
CA LYS A 55 7.05 2.81 -4.63
C LYS A 55 5.98 3.82 -5.07
N TRP A 56 4.70 3.49 -4.89
CA TRP A 56 3.60 4.39 -5.23
C TRP A 56 3.66 5.69 -4.40
N ILE A 57 4.02 5.58 -3.12
CA ILE A 57 4.23 6.75 -2.24
C ILE A 57 5.43 7.57 -2.71
N GLU A 58 6.55 6.94 -3.07
CA GLU A 58 7.70 7.66 -3.63
C GLU A 58 7.34 8.39 -4.94
N ASP A 59 6.56 7.74 -5.81
CA ASP A 59 6.12 8.31 -7.09
C ASP A 59 5.11 9.47 -6.90
N THR A 60 4.26 9.41 -5.87
CA THR A 60 3.28 10.46 -5.56
C THR A 60 3.85 11.61 -4.73
N THR A 61 4.85 11.34 -3.88
CA THR A 61 5.49 12.35 -3.02
C THR A 61 6.63 13.10 -3.71
N LYS A 62 7.20 12.57 -4.80
CA LYS A 62 8.14 13.34 -5.62
C LYS A 62 7.42 14.54 -6.26
N PRO A 63 7.85 15.79 -5.97
CA PRO A 63 7.30 16.94 -6.66
C PRO A 63 7.64 16.79 -8.14
N ARG A 64 6.62 16.76 -9.00
CA ARG A 64 6.80 16.93 -10.45
C ARG A 64 7.56 18.24 -10.64
N LYS A 65 8.85 18.17 -10.97
CA LYS A 65 9.61 19.30 -11.52
C LYS A 65 8.95 19.64 -12.86
N TYR A 66 8.04 20.60 -12.85
CA TYR A 66 7.65 21.35 -14.03
C TYR A 66 8.62 22.51 -14.23
#